data_AF-A0AAE7JNK8-F1
#
_entry.id   AF-A0AAE7JNK8-F1
#
_cell.length_a   1.000
_cell.length_b   1.000
_cell.length_c   1.000
_cell.angle_alpha   90.00
_cell.angle_beta   90.00
_cell.angle_gamma   90.00
#
_symmetry.space_group_name_H-M   'P 1'
#
loop_
_entity.id
_entity.type
_entity.pdbx_description
1 polymer ?
#
loop_
_entity_poly.entity_id
_entity_poly.type
_entity_poly.pdbx_seq_one_letter_code
_entity_poly.pdbx_strand_id
1 'polypeptide(L)'
;MKKIFFTFFIFANFLFAQGIAIVKMAKGNPIVKRDDRTLNLKVGDELLNNDILITDANSKVGVIFDDGSSLTLGESSYLNIEEFKFKPIEEIYKFSLKLDKGKAMFESGKVSEISPESFEFKIPDGIIGIRGTKFIIELK
;
A
#
# COMPACT_ATOMS: atom_id res chain seq x y z
N MET A 1 2.78 -49.51 -34.96
CA MET A 1 2.82 -48.08 -35.33
C MET A 1 2.38 -47.26 -34.12
N LYS A 2 3.32 -46.74 -33.32
CA LYS A 2 3.04 -46.00 -32.08
C LYS A 2 2.96 -44.50 -32.41
N LYS A 3 1.77 -43.92 -32.39
CA LYS A 3 1.60 -42.45 -32.47
C LYS A 3 1.67 -41.93 -31.04
N ILE A 4 2.83 -41.41 -30.62
CA ILE A 4 2.96 -40.60 -29.41
C ILE A 4 2.32 -39.24 -29.75
N PHE A 5 1.25 -38.88 -29.04
CA PHE A 5 0.62 -37.57 -29.11
C PHE A 5 1.17 -36.75 -27.93
N PHE A 6 2.07 -35.82 -28.23
CA PHE A 6 2.74 -34.98 -27.23
C PHE A 6 1.83 -33.78 -26.93
N THR A 7 0.94 -33.90 -25.94
CA THR A 7 0.08 -32.79 -25.51
C THR A 7 0.90 -31.82 -24.66
N PHE A 8 1.21 -30.66 -25.24
CA PHE A 8 1.88 -29.55 -24.58
C PHE A 8 0.89 -28.83 -23.64
N PHE A 9 1.02 -29.10 -22.33
CA PHE A 9 0.21 -28.46 -21.29
C PHE A 9 0.83 -27.10 -20.94
N ILE A 10 0.26 -26.01 -21.48
CA ILE A 10 0.66 -24.65 -21.14
C ILE A 10 0.10 -24.34 -19.75
N PHE A 11 0.96 -24.37 -18.72
CA PHE A 11 0.66 -23.83 -17.40
C PHE A 11 0.65 -22.29 -17.52
N ALA A 12 -0.54 -21.69 -17.61
CA ALA A 12 -0.68 -20.25 -17.45
C ALA A 12 -0.47 -19.90 -15.97
N ASN A 13 0.68 -19.33 -15.63
CA ASN A 13 0.92 -18.78 -14.30
C ASN A 13 0.05 -17.53 -14.14
N PHE A 14 -1.09 -17.67 -13.45
CA PHE A 14 -1.83 -16.52 -12.96
C PHE A 14 -1.01 -15.88 -11.84
N LEU A 15 -0.37 -14.74 -12.13
CA LEU A 15 0.15 -13.85 -11.10
C LEU A 15 -1.06 -13.19 -10.44
N PHE A 16 -1.57 -13.79 -9.38
CA PHE A 16 -2.50 -13.11 -8.49
C PHE A 16 -1.73 -12.02 -7.77
N ALA A 17 -2.11 -10.76 -8.01
CA ALA A 17 -1.62 -9.66 -7.20
C ALA A 17 -2.13 -9.88 -5.77
N GLN A 18 -1.21 -10.07 -4.84
CA GLN A 18 -1.53 -10.31 -3.43
C GLN A 18 -1.90 -8.98 -2.77
N GLY A 19 -3.05 -8.93 -2.10
CA GLY A 19 -3.43 -7.84 -1.20
C GLY A 19 -2.34 -7.60 -0.16
N ILE A 20 -1.95 -6.34 0.04
CA ILE A 20 -0.89 -5.94 0.99
C ILE A 20 -1.43 -5.17 2.21
N ALA A 21 -2.67 -4.70 2.09
CA ALA A 21 -3.35 -3.92 3.11
C ALA A 21 -4.86 -3.97 2.91
N ILE A 22 -5.61 -3.69 3.97
CA ILE A 22 -7.07 -3.67 3.98
C ILE A 22 -7.57 -2.29 4.43
N VAL A 23 -8.57 -1.77 3.72
CA VAL A 23 -9.29 -0.56 4.13
C VAL A 23 -10.16 -0.86 5.35
N LYS A 24 -9.90 -0.18 6.47
CA LYS A 24 -10.70 -0.28 7.70
C LYS A 24 -11.71 0.83 7.85
N MET A 25 -11.48 1.97 7.23
CA MET A 25 -12.38 3.12 7.27
C MET A 25 -12.40 3.79 5.91
N ALA A 26 -13.60 4.08 5.41
CA ALA A 26 -13.81 4.93 4.24
C ALA A 26 -14.96 5.89 4.56
N LYS A 27 -14.69 7.19 4.51
CA LYS A 27 -15.68 8.26 4.71
C LYS A 27 -15.62 9.21 3.52
N GLY A 28 -16.78 9.61 3.02
CA GLY A 28 -16.86 10.39 1.78
C GLY A 28 -16.65 9.49 0.57
N ASN A 29 -15.88 9.96 -0.43
CA ASN A 29 -15.59 9.22 -1.65
C ASN A 29 -14.08 9.04 -1.87
N PRO A 30 -13.37 8.31 -0.99
CA PRO A 30 -11.98 7.98 -1.24
C PRO A 30 -11.90 7.09 -2.47
N ILE A 31 -10.89 7.31 -3.30
CA ILE A 31 -10.65 6.50 -4.49
C ILE A 31 -9.23 5.95 -4.47
N VAL A 32 -9.07 4.83 -5.15
CA VAL A 32 -7.76 4.29 -5.51
C VAL A 32 -7.60 4.32 -7.02
N LYS A 33 -6.47 4.84 -7.47
CA LYS A 33 -6.03 4.70 -8.85
C LYS A 33 -5.05 3.52 -8.90
N ARG A 34 -5.37 2.54 -9.74
CA ARG A 34 -4.62 1.31 -9.96
C ARG A 34 -4.44 1.13 -11.46
N ASP A 35 -3.22 1.34 -11.93
CA ASP A 35 -2.91 1.43 -13.37
C ASP A 35 -3.82 2.50 -14.04
N ASP A 36 -4.56 2.10 -15.07
CA ASP A 36 -5.52 2.94 -15.80
C ASP A 36 -6.93 2.93 -15.20
N ARG A 37 -7.13 2.28 -14.05
CA ARG A 37 -8.43 2.17 -13.39
C ARG A 37 -8.51 3.11 -12.19
N THR A 38 -9.70 3.64 -11.98
CA THR A 38 -10.06 4.38 -10.76
C THR A 38 -11.24 3.69 -10.11
N LEU A 39 -11.10 3.31 -8.85
CA LEU A 39 -12.07 2.55 -8.09
C LEU A 39 -12.41 3.32 -6.80
N ASN A 40 -13.67 3.32 -6.40
CA ASN A 40 -14.06 3.83 -5.09
C ASN A 40 -13.62 2.85 -4.01
N LEU A 41 -12.96 3.36 -2.97
CA LEU A 41 -12.55 2.57 -1.82
C LEU A 41 -13.70 2.41 -0.83
N LYS A 42 -13.93 1.17 -0.42
CA LYS A 42 -14.88 0.76 0.60
C LYS A 42 -14.16 0.00 1.70
N VAL A 43 -14.80 -0.07 2.87
CA VAL A 43 -14.30 -0.89 3.97
C VAL A 43 -14.24 -2.35 3.54
N GLY A 44 -13.10 -3.00 3.77
CA GLY A 44 -12.83 -4.37 3.37
C GLY A 44 -12.10 -4.52 2.04
N ASP A 45 -11.97 -3.44 1.25
CA ASP A 45 -11.22 -3.50 -0.01
C ASP A 45 -9.72 -3.72 0.27
N GLU A 46 -9.10 -4.55 -0.57
CA GLU A 46 -7.67 -4.80 -0.56
C GLU A 46 -6.92 -3.78 -1.43
N LEU A 47 -5.80 -3.30 -0.88
CA LEU A 47 -4.85 -2.48 -1.61
C LEU A 47 -3.69 -3.33 -2.12
N LEU A 48 -3.09 -2.87 -3.20
CA LEU A 48 -1.98 -3.50 -3.88
C LEU A 48 -0.78 -2.55 -3.94
N ASN A 49 0.37 -3.12 -4.27
CA ASN A 49 1.54 -2.34 -4.63
C ASN A 49 1.24 -1.43 -5.83
N ASN A 50 1.79 -0.21 -5.81
CA ASN A 50 1.57 0.87 -6.79
C ASN A 50 0.17 1.48 -6.77
N ASP A 51 -0.66 1.17 -5.76
CA ASP A 51 -1.93 1.85 -5.59
C ASP A 51 -1.72 3.31 -5.16
N ILE A 52 -2.49 4.19 -5.78
CA ILE A 52 -2.51 5.62 -5.46
C ILE A 52 -3.82 5.94 -4.77
N LEU A 53 -3.77 6.27 -3.49
CA LEU A 53 -4.90 6.68 -2.68
C LEU A 53 -5.14 8.18 -2.83
N ILE A 54 -6.37 8.54 -3.17
CA ILE A 54 -6.77 9.93 -3.37
C ILE A 54 -8.02 10.21 -2.54
N THR A 55 -7.98 11.32 -1.79
CA THR A 55 -9.13 11.83 -1.04
C THR A 55 -9.46 13.25 -1.49
N ASP A 56 -10.75 13.53 -1.62
CA ASP A 56 -11.26 14.89 -1.82
C ASP A 56 -11.33 15.67 -0.48
N ALA A 57 -11.87 16.89 -0.52
CA ALA A 57 -11.98 17.79 0.62
C ALA A 57 -12.90 17.29 1.76
N ASN A 58 -13.74 16.28 1.54
CA ASN A 58 -14.65 15.72 2.55
C ASN A 58 -14.43 14.22 2.76
N SER A 59 -13.31 13.70 2.28
CA SER A 59 -13.00 12.28 2.25
C SER A 59 -11.86 11.93 3.20
N LYS A 60 -11.98 10.77 3.84
CA LYS A 60 -10.94 10.16 4.68
C LYS A 60 -10.90 8.66 4.44
N VAL A 61 -9.70 8.09 4.48
CA VAL A 61 -9.51 6.65 4.38
C VAL A 61 -8.52 6.17 5.45
N GLY A 62 -8.84 5.06 6.10
CA GLY A 62 -7.98 4.40 7.08
C GLY A 62 -7.66 2.99 6.59
N VAL A 63 -6.38 2.64 6.63
CA VAL A 63 -5.80 1.43 6.06
C VAL A 63 -4.95 0.75 7.12
N ILE A 64 -5.00 -0.59 7.17
CA ILE A 64 -4.08 -1.41 7.95
C ILE A 64 -3.32 -2.31 6.99
N PHE A 65 -1.98 -2.30 7.06
CA PHE A 65 -1.10 -3.16 6.28
C PHE A 65 -0.86 -4.49 6.99
N ASP A 66 -0.37 -5.48 6.24
CA ASP A 66 -0.13 -6.83 6.77
C ASP A 66 0.95 -6.89 7.86
N ASP A 67 1.83 -5.89 7.94
CA ASP A 67 2.83 -5.77 9.00
C ASP A 67 2.25 -5.22 10.32
N GLY A 68 0.97 -4.85 10.32
CA GLY A 68 0.25 -4.26 11.46
C GLY A 68 0.33 -2.74 11.54
N SER A 69 1.05 -2.08 10.62
CA SER A 69 1.06 -0.62 10.56
C SER A 69 -0.30 -0.07 10.14
N SER A 70 -0.59 1.16 10.53
CA SER A 70 -1.81 1.85 10.11
C SER A 70 -1.52 3.20 9.46
N LEU A 71 -2.28 3.49 8.41
CA LEU A 71 -2.23 4.75 7.68
C LEU A 71 -3.63 5.34 7.60
N THR A 72 -3.78 6.58 8.03
CA THR A 72 -4.99 7.37 7.81
C THR A 72 -4.69 8.53 6.90
N LEU A 73 -5.36 8.58 5.75
CA LEU A 73 -5.35 9.71 4.84
C LEU A 73 -6.49 10.67 5.19
N GLY A 74 -6.12 11.93 5.42
CA GLY A 74 -7.05 13.03 5.63
C GLY A 74 -7.63 13.56 4.32
N GLU A 75 -8.18 14.76 4.38
CA GLU A 75 -8.82 15.44 3.25
C GLU A 75 -7.78 15.97 2.25
N SER A 76 -8.16 16.04 0.97
CA SER A 76 -7.35 16.59 -0.13
C SER A 76 -5.96 15.94 -0.29
N SER A 77 -5.85 14.65 0.01
CA SER A 77 -4.58 13.93 0.02
C SER A 77 -4.33 13.13 -1.24
N TYR A 78 -3.05 12.97 -1.58
CA TYR A 78 -2.57 12.12 -2.66
C TYR A 78 -1.37 11.32 -2.15
N LEU A 79 -1.54 10.00 -1.99
CA LEU A 79 -0.49 9.12 -1.47
C LEU A 79 -0.32 7.90 -2.38
N ASN A 80 0.92 7.62 -2.74
CA ASN A 80 1.32 6.44 -3.49
C ASN A 80 1.90 5.38 -2.54
N ILE A 81 1.44 4.14 -2.67
CA ILE A 81 2.05 2.97 -2.06
C ILE A 81 3.08 2.42 -3.06
N GLU A 82 4.30 2.95 -3.03
CA GLU A 82 5.32 2.61 -4.02
C GLU A 82 5.74 1.14 -3.91
N GLU A 83 6.02 0.68 -2.69
CA GLU A 83 6.39 -0.72 -2.47
C GLU A 83 6.09 -1.16 -1.04
N PHE A 84 5.51 -2.35 -0.91
CA PHE A 84 5.32 -3.05 0.35
C PHE A 84 5.62 -4.53 0.15
N LYS A 85 6.57 -5.03 0.95
CA LYS A 85 6.93 -6.43 1.07
C LYS A 85 7.11 -6.74 2.55
N PHE A 86 6.34 -7.70 3.05
CA PHE A 86 6.48 -8.19 4.40
C PHE A 86 6.50 -9.72 4.38
N LYS A 87 7.70 -10.31 4.31
CA LYS A 87 7.92 -11.75 4.31
C LYS A 87 8.86 -12.12 5.45
N PRO A 88 8.35 -12.28 6.68
CA PRO A 88 9.19 -12.51 7.85
C PRO A 88 9.99 -13.83 7.81
N ILE A 89 9.48 -14.85 7.11
CA ILE A 89 10.17 -16.15 6.96
C ILE A 89 11.37 -16.04 6.00
N GLU A 90 11.25 -15.23 4.94
CA GLU A 90 12.29 -15.03 3.93
C GLU A 90 13.23 -13.86 4.28
N GLU A 91 12.99 -13.17 5.40
CA GLU A 91 13.70 -11.95 5.82
C GLU A 91 13.65 -10.82 4.77
N ILE A 92 12.57 -10.75 3.98
CA ILE A 92 12.36 -9.71 2.96
C ILE A 92 11.38 -8.67 3.49
N TYR A 93 11.89 -7.45 3.66
CA TYR A 93 11.14 -6.29 4.13
C TYR A 93 11.34 -5.10 3.18
N LYS A 94 10.25 -4.46 2.77
CA LYS A 94 10.23 -3.15 2.10
C LYS A 94 8.94 -2.43 2.44
N PHE A 95 9.02 -1.14 2.73
CA PHE A 95 7.86 -0.31 2.95
C PHE A 95 8.15 1.12 2.55
N SER A 96 7.74 1.48 1.34
CA SER A 96 7.92 2.80 0.75
C SER A 96 6.57 3.42 0.45
N LEU A 97 6.28 4.53 1.13
CA LEU A 97 5.10 5.36 0.91
C LEU A 97 5.55 6.73 0.42
N LYS A 98 4.77 7.34 -0.47
CA LYS A 98 5.01 8.72 -0.91
C LYS A 98 3.75 9.56 -0.80
N LEU A 99 3.77 10.57 0.06
CA LEU A 99 2.71 11.57 0.14
C LEU A 99 3.11 12.79 -0.70
N ASP A 100 2.37 13.08 -1.76
CA ASP A 100 2.64 14.26 -2.60
C ASP A 100 1.96 15.53 -2.05
N LYS A 101 0.77 15.38 -1.45
CA LYS A 101 0.03 16.50 -0.81
C LYS A 101 -1.01 16.03 0.21
N GLY A 102 -1.49 16.97 1.02
CA GLY A 102 -2.58 16.75 1.97
C GLY A 102 -2.10 16.23 3.31
N LYS A 103 -2.98 15.52 4.03
CA LYS A 103 -2.71 15.04 5.40
C LYS A 103 -2.62 13.54 5.46
N ALA A 104 -1.63 13.04 6.19
CA ALA A 104 -1.51 11.64 6.53
C ALA A 104 -1.11 11.47 7.99
N MET A 105 -1.64 10.41 8.61
CA MET A 105 -1.25 9.97 9.94
C MET A 105 -0.82 8.53 9.83
N PHE A 106 0.41 8.24 10.26
CA PHE A 106 1.01 6.93 10.16
C PHE A 106 1.41 6.42 11.55
N GLU A 107 1.16 5.15 11.80
CA GLU A 107 1.57 4.43 13.00
C GLU A 107 2.31 3.17 12.57
N SER A 108 3.55 3.06 13.03
CA SER A 108 4.50 2.02 12.63
C SER A 108 4.05 0.62 13.01
N GLY A 109 4.36 -0.34 12.12
CA GLY A 109 4.18 -1.77 12.35
C GLY A 109 5.51 -2.51 12.46
N LYS A 110 5.46 -3.82 12.26
CA LYS A 110 6.61 -4.72 12.44
C LYS A 110 7.79 -4.42 11.52
N VAL A 111 7.56 -3.92 10.30
CA VAL A 111 8.68 -3.60 9.38
C VAL A 111 9.60 -2.56 10.01
N SER A 112 9.04 -1.52 10.61
CA SER A 112 9.81 -0.44 11.24
C SER A 112 10.53 -0.85 12.53
N GLU A 113 10.11 -1.97 13.15
CA GLU A 113 10.78 -2.54 14.32
C GLU A 113 11.90 -3.51 13.92
N ILE A 114 11.64 -4.39 12.95
CA ILE A 114 12.55 -5.46 12.53
C ILE A 114 13.63 -4.94 11.57
N SER A 115 13.26 -4.09 10.62
CA SER A 115 14.15 -3.52 9.60
C SER A 115 13.80 -2.04 9.37
N PRO A 116 14.17 -1.14 10.31
CA PRO A 116 13.90 0.29 10.21
C PRO A 116 14.40 0.93 8.91
N GLU A 117 15.54 0.46 8.39
CA GLU A 117 16.15 0.90 7.14
C GLU A 117 15.37 0.52 5.89
N SER A 118 14.43 -0.43 6.00
CA SER A 118 13.55 -0.83 4.89
C SER A 118 12.26 0.00 4.84
N PHE A 119 12.05 0.91 5.79
CA PHE A 119 10.93 1.84 5.81
C PHE A 119 11.35 3.23 5.30
N GLU A 120 10.58 3.75 4.35
CA GLU A 120 10.73 5.11 3.83
C GLU A 120 9.35 5.76 3.68
N PHE A 121 9.15 6.92 4.31
CA PHE A 121 8.01 7.78 4.04
C PHE A 121 8.48 9.04 3.31
N LYS A 122 8.24 9.10 2.01
CA LYS A 122 8.69 10.17 1.11
C LYS A 122 7.67 11.29 1.06
N ILE A 123 8.19 12.50 0.99
CA ILE A 123 7.45 13.75 0.73
C ILE A 123 8.24 14.58 -0.29
N PRO A 124 7.66 15.62 -0.90
CA PRO A 124 8.38 16.45 -1.87
C PRO A 124 9.69 17.02 -1.31
N ASP A 125 9.71 17.36 -0.02
CA ASP A 125 10.84 18.01 0.65
C ASP A 125 11.83 17.05 1.30
N GLY A 126 11.65 15.73 1.19
CA GLY A 126 12.59 14.75 1.77
C GLY A 126 12.00 13.39 2.11
N ILE A 127 12.70 12.67 2.99
CA ILE A 127 12.35 11.32 3.43
C ILE A 127 12.31 11.28 4.96
N ILE A 128 11.25 10.69 5.50
CA ILE A 128 11.08 10.43 6.92
C ILE A 128 11.39 8.95 7.16
N GLY A 129 12.51 8.69 7.84
CA GLY A 129 12.81 7.40 8.43
C GLY A 129 12.26 7.31 9.85
N ILE A 130 11.87 6.12 10.31
CA ILE A 130 11.31 5.90 11.65
C ILE A 130 11.96 4.71 12.35
N ARG A 131 11.95 4.74 13.69
CA ARG A 131 12.38 3.63 14.56
C ARG A 131 11.31 3.39 15.62
N GLY A 132 10.11 3.03 15.20
CA GLY A 132 8.92 2.88 16.06
C GLY A 132 8.32 4.23 16.44
N THR A 133 7.33 4.72 15.68
CA THR A 133 6.77 6.06 15.90
C THR A 133 5.37 6.17 15.29
N LYS A 134 4.57 7.03 15.91
CA LYS A 134 3.32 7.56 15.38
C LYS A 134 3.52 9.02 15.01
N PHE A 135 3.23 9.39 13.78
CA PHE A 135 3.40 10.77 13.33
C PHE A 135 2.23 11.23 12.45
N ILE A 136 2.08 12.54 12.37
CA ILE A 136 1.12 13.22 11.50
C ILE A 136 1.93 14.15 10.61
N ILE A 137 1.61 14.14 9.32
CA ILE A 137 2.18 15.04 8.34
C ILE A 137 1.08 15.77 7.58
N GLU A 138 1.31 17.05 7.34
CA GLU A 138 0.46 17.92 6.55
C GLU A 138 1.32 18.65 5.52
N LEU A 139 1.02 18.40 4.25
CA LEU A 139 1.61 19.07 3.10
C LEU A 139 0.55 19.95 2.46
N LYS A 140 0.96 21.14 2.03
CA LYS A 140 0.09 22.10 1.34
C LYS A 140 -0.17 21.72 -0.10
#